data_AF-G0NSZ1-F1
#
_entry.id   AF-G0NSZ1-F1
#
_cell.length_a   1.000
_cell.length_b   1.000
_cell.length_c   1.000
_cell.angle_alpha   90.00
_cell.angle_beta   90.00
_cell.angle_gamma   90.00
#
_symmetry.space_group_name_H-M   'P 1'
#
loop_
_entity.id
_entity.type
_entity.pdbx_description
1 polymer ?
#
loop_
_entity_poly.entity_id
_entity_poly.type
_entity_poly.pdbx_seq_one_letter_code
_entity_poly.pdbx_strand_id
1 'polypeptide(L)'
;MKTICQYIVISITNITLLGIAVLFLYIGIRDNCWSGTLDPCFYLPTWMILVSVLIFIDRLIYWKHKFNGVIFEGKFPRPRSSIRHSNKVQIRQWQKDKSQRSSSKKLMNCKIVLRIIIFVVTLGLTVTSLLVMIHAVHNQGAEKPDPIVYSFYFGLLALFVYLCIFFKFAHNLCMERLKKSKNKTPVTPMPEP
;
A
#
# COMPACT_ATOMS: atom_id res chain seq x y z
N MET A 1 -8.21 -18.71 14.20
CA MET A 1 -8.89 -18.39 12.92
C MET A 1 -8.75 -16.93 12.47
N LYS A 2 -9.20 -15.93 13.25
CA LYS A 2 -9.17 -14.50 12.82
C LYS A 2 -7.76 -13.98 12.45
N THR A 3 -6.72 -14.41 13.17
CA THR A 3 -5.32 -14.03 12.89
C THR A 3 -4.79 -14.67 11.60
N ILE A 4 -5.06 -15.96 11.37
CA ILE A 4 -4.59 -16.68 10.17
C ILE A 4 -5.18 -16.08 8.89
N CYS A 5 -6.49 -15.82 8.88
CA CYS A 5 -7.16 -15.17 7.74
C CYS A 5 -6.58 -13.78 7.45
N GLN A 6 -6.26 -12.99 8.49
CA GLN A 6 -5.59 -11.69 8.30
C GLN A 6 -4.21 -11.82 7.67
N TYR A 7 -3.41 -12.81 8.06
CA TYR A 7 -2.11 -13.07 7.43
C TYR A 7 -2.26 -13.47 5.97
N ILE A 8 -3.20 -14.37 5.66
CA ILE A 8 -3.48 -14.80 4.28
C ILE A 8 -3.85 -13.59 3.41
N VAL A 9 -4.79 -12.75 3.85
CA VAL A 9 -5.19 -11.54 3.10
C VAL A 9 -4.01 -10.61 2.87
N ILE A 10 -3.18 -10.37 3.90
CA ILE A 10 -1.99 -9.51 3.78
C ILE A 10 -0.98 -10.09 2.79
N SER A 11 -0.74 -11.40 2.83
CA SER A 11 0.17 -12.08 1.91
C SER A 11 -0.33 -12.02 0.48
N ILE A 12 -1.62 -12.32 0.24
CA ILE A 12 -2.24 -12.23 -1.08
C ILE A 12 -2.12 -10.80 -1.61
N THR A 13 -2.52 -9.78 -0.83
CA THR A 13 -2.41 -8.38 -1.27
C THR A 13 -0.97 -7.98 -1.62
N ASN A 14 0.03 -8.46 -0.87
CA ASN A 14 1.42 -8.18 -1.16
C ASN A 14 1.89 -8.85 -2.45
N ILE A 15 1.55 -10.12 -2.66
CA ILE A 15 1.90 -10.87 -3.87
C ILE A 15 1.24 -10.22 -5.09
N THR A 16 -0.05 -9.87 -5.00
CA THR A 16 -0.78 -9.18 -6.07
C THR A 16 -0.14 -7.83 -6.42
N LEU A 17 0.19 -6.99 -5.42
CA LEU A 17 0.81 -5.68 -5.69
C LEU A 17 2.22 -5.81 -6.28
N LEU A 18 3.01 -6.78 -5.81
CA LEU A 18 4.32 -7.05 -6.38
C LEU A 18 4.21 -7.57 -7.81
N GLY A 19 3.26 -8.47 -8.07
CA GLY A 19 2.97 -8.98 -9.41
C GLY A 19 2.56 -7.88 -10.37
N ILE A 20 1.66 -6.98 -9.95
CA ILE A 20 1.27 -5.80 -10.74
C ILE A 20 2.49 -4.93 -11.04
N ALA A 21 3.34 -4.65 -10.04
CA ALA A 21 4.54 -3.83 -10.23
C ALA A 21 5.51 -4.46 -11.24
N VAL A 22 5.75 -5.77 -11.14
CA VAL A 22 6.61 -6.50 -12.08
C VAL A 22 6.02 -6.50 -13.49
N LEU A 23 4.72 -6.74 -13.64
CA LEU A 23 4.04 -6.70 -14.95
C LEU A 23 4.08 -5.30 -15.57
N PHE A 24 3.82 -4.26 -14.78
CA PHE A 24 3.96 -2.87 -15.22
C PHE A 24 5.38 -2.53 -15.65
N LEU A 25 6.39 -3.02 -14.94
CA LEU A 25 7.78 -2.80 -15.31
C LEU A 25 8.12 -3.54 -16.61
N TYR A 26 7.71 -4.81 -16.73
CA TYR A 26 7.99 -5.63 -17.90
C TYR A 26 7.36 -5.04 -19.17
N ILE A 27 6.06 -4.75 -19.14
CA ILE A 27 5.33 -4.17 -20.27
C ILE A 27 5.87 -2.75 -20.55
N GLY A 28 6.08 -2.00 -19.48
CA GLY A 28 6.66 -0.66 -19.55
C GLY A 28 8.00 -0.62 -20.27
N ILE A 29 8.90 -1.59 -20.04
CA ILE A 29 10.21 -1.66 -20.69
C ILE A 29 10.10 -2.25 -22.11
N ARG A 30 9.35 -3.35 -22.27
CA ARG A 30 9.21 -4.07 -23.55
C ARG A 30 8.62 -3.20 -24.64
N ASP A 31 7.56 -2.46 -24.31
CA ASP A 31 6.77 -1.71 -25.27
C ASP A 31 7.11 -0.22 -25.30
N ASN A 32 8.12 0.23 -24.53
CA ASN A 32 8.55 1.63 -24.56
C ASN A 32 9.14 1.96 -25.93
N CYS A 33 8.47 2.83 -26.66
CA CYS A 33 9.04 3.41 -27.86
C CYS A 33 9.88 4.62 -27.43
N TRP A 34 11.20 4.47 -27.36
CA TRP A 34 12.14 5.56 -27.04
C TRP A 34 12.26 6.58 -28.19
N SER A 35 11.13 7.05 -28.73
CA SER A 35 11.07 7.99 -29.84
C SER A 35 11.30 9.43 -29.40
N GLY A 36 11.19 9.74 -28.10
CA GLY A 36 11.31 11.11 -27.57
C GLY A 36 10.13 12.01 -27.93
N THR A 37 9.13 11.50 -28.65
CA THR A 37 7.88 12.16 -29.01
C THR A 37 6.77 11.83 -28.00
N LEU A 38 5.83 12.76 -27.79
CA LEU A 38 4.73 12.63 -26.82
C LEU A 38 3.58 11.74 -27.34
N ASP A 39 3.92 10.58 -27.88
CA ASP A 39 2.96 9.64 -28.46
C ASP A 39 2.44 8.64 -27.41
N PRO A 40 1.23 8.07 -27.58
CA PRO A 40 0.68 7.04 -26.67
C PRO A 40 1.60 5.85 -26.45
N CYS A 41 2.37 5.47 -27.48
CA CYS A 41 3.36 4.40 -27.43
C CYS A 41 4.59 4.73 -26.58
N PHE A 42 4.85 6.01 -26.28
CA PHE A 42 5.93 6.44 -25.39
C PHE A 42 5.42 6.73 -23.99
N TYR A 43 4.37 7.55 -23.84
CA TYR A 43 3.96 7.97 -22.51
C TYR A 43 3.28 6.84 -21.73
N LEU A 44 2.40 6.00 -22.31
CA LEU A 44 1.73 4.94 -21.54
C LEU A 44 2.73 3.96 -20.90
N PRO A 45 3.70 3.38 -21.63
CA PRO A 45 4.72 2.52 -21.02
C PRO A 45 5.58 3.26 -19.99
N THR A 46 5.93 4.52 -20.25
CA THR A 46 6.71 5.36 -19.32
C THR A 46 5.97 5.58 -17.99
N TRP A 47 4.66 5.84 -18.03
CA TRP A 47 3.83 5.95 -16.83
C TRP A 47 3.73 4.61 -16.09
N MET A 48 3.65 3.47 -16.80
CA MET A 48 3.66 2.14 -16.16
C MET A 48 4.98 1.88 -15.41
N ILE A 49 6.13 2.27 -15.97
CA ILE A 49 7.42 2.20 -15.28
C ILE A 49 7.40 3.07 -14.02
N LEU A 50 6.93 4.31 -14.13
CA LEU A 50 6.85 5.23 -12.98
C LEU A 50 5.96 4.67 -11.86
N VAL A 51 4.77 4.16 -12.20
CA VAL A 51 3.86 3.55 -11.22
C VAL A 51 4.49 2.32 -10.59
N SER A 52 5.17 1.47 -11.37
CA SER A 52 5.88 0.31 -10.86
C SER A 52 6.92 0.68 -9.80
N VAL A 53 7.78 1.67 -10.10
CA VAL A 53 8.80 2.15 -9.16
C VAL A 53 8.16 2.67 -7.87
N LEU A 54 7.06 3.43 -7.97
CA LEU A 54 6.35 3.91 -6.78
C LEU A 54 5.76 2.77 -5.95
N ILE A 55 5.19 1.73 -6.58
CA ILE A 55 4.69 0.55 -5.87
C ILE A 55 5.85 -0.17 -5.16
N PHE A 56 7.01 -0.33 -5.82
CA PHE A 56 8.20 -0.91 -5.18
C PHE A 56 8.64 -0.12 -3.95
N ILE A 57 8.71 1.21 -4.04
CA ILE A 57 9.07 2.06 -2.90
C ILE A 57 8.08 1.88 -1.74
N ASP A 58 6.77 1.87 -1.99
CA ASP A 58 5.76 1.62 -0.95
C ASP A 58 5.93 0.22 -0.32
N ARG A 59 6.26 -0.79 -1.11
CA ARG A 59 6.54 -2.15 -0.59
C ARG A 59 7.82 -2.21 0.24
N LEU A 60 8.88 -1.51 -0.15
CA LEU A 60 10.12 -1.41 0.63
C LEU A 60 9.87 -0.72 1.97
N ILE A 61 9.11 0.37 2.00
CA ILE A 61 8.72 1.05 3.25
C ILE A 61 7.88 0.13 4.13
N TYR A 62 6.96 -0.63 3.53
CA TYR A 62 6.16 -1.61 4.25
C TYR A 62 7.01 -2.71 4.90
N TRP A 63 7.98 -3.28 4.17
CA TRP A 63 8.91 -4.27 4.72
C TRP A 63 9.81 -3.69 5.79
N LYS A 64 10.41 -2.51 5.58
CA LYS A 64 11.22 -1.83 6.60
C LYS A 64 10.46 -1.66 7.91
N HIS A 65 9.20 -1.22 7.83
CA HIS A 65 8.33 -1.11 9.01
C HIS A 65 8.05 -2.47 9.66
N LYS A 66 7.83 -3.52 8.86
CA LYS A 66 7.60 -4.88 9.38
C LYS A 66 8.84 -5.44 10.09
N PHE A 67 10.04 -5.28 9.50
CA PHE A 67 11.31 -5.71 10.10
C PHE A 67 11.58 -4.98 11.42
N ASN A 68 11.38 -3.66 11.48
CA ASN A 68 11.50 -2.91 12.73
C ASN A 68 10.54 -3.45 13.82
N GLY A 69 9.34 -3.88 13.42
CA GLY A 69 8.38 -4.52 14.31
C GLY A 69 8.87 -5.86 14.86
N VAL A 70 9.52 -6.68 14.02
CA VAL A 70 10.08 -7.98 14.43
C VAL A 70 11.29 -7.79 15.34
N ILE A 71 12.19 -6.84 15.02
CA ILE A 71 13.34 -6.50 15.89
C ILE A 71 12.87 -6.04 17.26
N PHE A 72 11.80 -5.23 17.32
CA PHE A 72 11.20 -4.82 18.58
C PHE A 72 10.64 -6.02 19.36
N GLU A 73 9.93 -6.95 18.71
CA GLU A 73 9.39 -8.14 19.36
C GLU A 73 10.48 -9.08 19.89
N GLY A 74 11.63 -9.15 19.20
CA GLY A 74 12.80 -9.88 19.68
C GLY A 74 13.41 -9.27 20.95
N LYS A 75 13.44 -7.92 21.04
CA LYS A 75 13.97 -7.20 22.23
C LYS A 75 12.98 -7.11 23.39
N PHE A 76 11.68 -7.02 23.08
CA PHE A 76 10.61 -6.84 24.05
C PHE A 76 9.50 -7.87 23.77
N PRO A 77 9.61 -9.10 24.29
CA PRO A 77 8.63 -10.15 24.04
C PRO A 77 7.24 -9.73 24.53
N ARG A 78 6.21 -10.12 23.78
CA ARG A 78 4.83 -9.77 24.12
C ARG A 78 4.44 -10.41 25.46
N PRO A 79 3.90 -9.63 26.42
CA PRO A 79 3.45 -10.19 27.70
C PRO A 79 2.35 -11.24 27.48
N ARG A 80 2.51 -12.44 28.06
CA ARG A 80 1.57 -13.57 27.92
C ARG A 80 0.32 -13.31 28.74
N SER A 81 -0.86 -13.51 28.14
CA SER A 81 -2.18 -13.17 28.68
C SER A 81 -2.72 -14.11 29.76
N SER A 82 -1.87 -14.81 30.52
CA SER A 82 -2.32 -15.87 31.43
C SER A 82 -3.15 -15.36 32.64
N ILE A 83 -3.19 -14.04 32.91
CA ILE A 83 -3.96 -13.46 34.02
C ILE A 83 -4.96 -12.42 33.49
N ARG A 84 -6.26 -12.75 33.59
CA ARG A 84 -7.38 -12.25 32.77
C ARG A 84 -7.75 -10.75 32.91
N HIS A 85 -7.33 -10.05 33.96
CA HIS A 85 -7.73 -8.65 34.21
C HIS A 85 -6.57 -7.62 34.33
N SER A 86 -5.44 -7.99 34.92
CA SER A 86 -4.26 -7.10 35.08
C SER A 86 -3.52 -6.84 33.74
N ASN A 87 -3.67 -7.73 32.76
CA ASN A 87 -2.81 -7.77 31.58
C ASN A 87 -3.29 -6.91 30.39
N LYS A 88 -4.55 -6.45 30.38
CA LYS A 88 -5.06 -5.63 29.25
C LYS A 88 -4.37 -4.26 29.16
N VAL A 89 -4.03 -3.68 30.31
CA VAL A 89 -3.33 -2.39 30.37
C VAL A 89 -1.87 -2.56 29.92
N GLN A 90 -1.18 -3.58 30.43
CA GLN A 90 0.18 -3.91 30.00
C GLN A 90 0.28 -4.26 28.51
N ILE A 91 -0.66 -5.05 27.97
CA ILE A 91 -0.71 -5.35 26.53
C ILE A 91 -0.95 -4.09 25.71
N ARG A 92 -1.84 -3.19 26.16
CA ARG A 92 -2.08 -1.90 25.49
C ARG A 92 -0.85 -1.00 25.55
N GLN A 93 -0.14 -0.98 26.68
CA GLN A 93 1.07 -0.20 26.84
C GLN A 93 2.19 -0.74 25.95
N TRP A 94 2.41 -2.06 25.97
CA TRP A 94 3.35 -2.72 25.06
C TRP A 94 3.00 -2.47 23.59
N GLN A 95 1.71 -2.45 23.20
CA GLN A 95 1.29 -2.09 21.85
C GLN A 95 1.56 -0.61 21.53
N LYS A 96 1.36 0.31 22.48
CA LYS A 96 1.70 1.73 22.31
C LYS A 96 3.21 1.91 22.16
N ASP A 97 4.00 1.28 23.02
CA ASP A 97 5.46 1.37 23.01
C ASP A 97 6.04 0.75 21.75
N LYS A 98 5.49 -0.40 21.31
CA LYS A 98 5.78 -0.97 20.00
C LYS A 98 5.47 0.03 18.90
N SER A 99 4.29 0.65 18.90
CA SER A 99 3.92 1.61 17.85
C SER A 99 4.80 2.87 17.84
N GLN A 100 5.23 3.37 19.01
CA GLN A 100 6.10 4.55 19.12
C GLN A 100 7.56 4.23 18.78
N ARG A 101 8.10 3.10 19.27
CA ARG A 101 9.52 2.74 19.12
C ARG A 101 9.81 2.00 17.81
N SER A 102 8.93 1.12 17.34
CA SER A 102 9.13 0.43 16.04
C SER A 102 8.78 1.31 14.83
N SER A 103 8.01 2.38 15.04
CA SER A 103 7.55 3.24 13.96
C SER A 103 7.58 4.71 14.35
N SER A 104 8.48 5.47 13.71
CA SER A 104 8.40 6.92 13.75
C SER A 104 7.04 7.37 13.19
N LYS A 105 6.34 8.27 13.89
CA LYS A 105 5.09 8.89 13.41
C LYS A 105 5.27 9.48 11.99
N LYS A 106 6.46 10.02 11.70
CA LYS A 106 6.83 10.55 10.38
C LYS A 106 6.80 9.46 9.30
N LEU A 107 7.32 8.26 9.59
CA LEU A 107 7.33 7.12 8.66
C LEU A 107 5.91 6.61 8.38
N MET A 108 5.05 6.60 9.40
CA MET A 108 3.64 6.19 9.23
C MET A 108 2.86 7.17 8.37
N ASN A 109 3.05 8.48 8.58
CA ASN A 109 2.43 9.53 7.75
C ASN A 109 2.96 9.49 6.31
N CYS A 110 4.28 9.36 6.13
CA CYS A 110 4.91 9.23 4.82
C CYS A 110 4.32 8.05 4.02
N LYS A 111 4.13 6.89 4.65
CA LYS A 111 3.50 5.72 4.01
C LYS A 111 2.08 6.01 3.53
N ILE A 112 1.28 6.74 4.31
CA ILE A 112 -0.10 7.08 3.92
C ILE A 112 -0.10 8.04 2.75
N VAL A 113 0.71 9.11 2.83
CA VAL A 113 0.83 10.10 1.75
C VAL A 113 1.29 9.43 0.47
N LEU A 114 2.30 8.56 0.53
CA LEU A 114 2.78 7.81 -0.63
C LEU A 114 1.68 6.96 -1.28
N ARG A 115 0.83 6.30 -0.48
CA ARG A 115 -0.29 5.51 -1.00
C ARG A 115 -1.36 6.35 -1.67
N ILE A 116 -1.62 7.55 -1.14
CA ILE A 116 -2.53 8.51 -1.77
C ILE A 116 -1.95 8.97 -3.10
N ILE A 117 -0.66 9.30 -3.15
CA ILE A 117 0.04 9.68 -4.39
C ILE A 117 -0.05 8.54 -5.41
N ILE A 118 0.27 7.30 -5.03
CA ILE A 118 0.17 6.14 -5.93
C ILE A 118 -1.25 5.98 -6.45
N PHE A 119 -2.26 6.11 -5.59
CA PHE A 119 -3.65 6.00 -5.99
C PHE A 119 -4.04 7.07 -7.02
N VAL A 120 -3.69 8.33 -6.77
CA VAL A 120 -4.00 9.45 -7.68
C VAL A 120 -3.27 9.30 -9.02
N VAL A 121 -1.98 8.94 -8.99
CA VAL A 121 -1.17 8.71 -10.19
C VAL A 121 -1.74 7.55 -11.02
N THR A 122 -2.08 6.44 -10.36
CA THR A 122 -2.67 5.26 -11.04
C THR A 122 -4.04 5.61 -11.62
N LEU A 123 -4.84 6.44 -10.94
CA LEU A 123 -6.13 6.90 -11.43
C LEU A 123 -5.97 7.74 -12.71
N GLY A 124 -5.06 8.72 -12.69
CA GLY A 124 -4.74 9.53 -13.86
C GLY A 124 -4.33 8.66 -15.05
N LEU A 125 -3.40 7.73 -14.85
CA LEU A 125 -2.96 6.78 -15.88
C LEU A 125 -4.11 5.95 -16.44
N THR A 126 -4.97 5.41 -15.56
CA THR A 126 -6.09 4.55 -15.98
C THR A 126 -7.12 5.32 -16.80
N VAL A 127 -7.40 6.58 -16.42
CA VAL A 127 -8.29 7.47 -17.19
C VAL A 127 -7.68 7.82 -18.54
N THR A 128 -6.39 8.16 -18.59
CA THR A 128 -5.69 8.42 -19.86
C THR A 128 -5.71 7.19 -20.77
N SER A 129 -5.41 6.01 -20.24
CA SER A 129 -5.47 4.74 -20.98
C SER A 129 -6.87 4.47 -21.54
N LEU A 130 -7.93 4.75 -20.76
CA LEU A 130 -9.31 4.66 -21.24
C LEU A 130 -9.60 5.62 -22.40
N LEU A 131 -9.17 6.87 -22.31
CA LEU A 131 -9.36 7.85 -23.40
C LEU A 131 -8.63 7.42 -24.68
N VAL A 132 -7.39 6.92 -24.55
CA VAL A 132 -6.60 6.39 -25.67
C VAL A 132 -7.30 5.17 -26.28
N MET A 133 -7.85 4.29 -25.45
CA MET A 133 -8.58 3.12 -25.90
C MET A 133 -9.84 3.51 -26.70
N ILE A 134 -10.63 4.48 -26.20
CA ILE A 134 -11.83 4.98 -26.90
C ILE A 134 -11.45 5.59 -28.25
N HIS A 135 -10.38 6.40 -28.29
CA HIS A 135 -9.90 7.02 -29.51
C HIS A 135 -9.38 5.99 -30.53
N ALA A 136 -8.63 4.98 -30.07
CA ALA A 136 -8.14 3.89 -30.91
C ALA A 136 -9.29 3.09 -31.54
N VAL A 137 -10.37 2.83 -30.79
CA VAL A 137 -11.54 2.11 -31.31
C VAL A 137 -12.30 2.95 -32.35
N HIS A 138 -12.35 4.28 -32.21
CA HIS A 138 -13.05 5.16 -33.16
C HIS A 138 -12.27 5.45 -34.45
N ASN A 139 -10.93 5.56 -34.38
CA ASN A 139 -10.10 6.12 -35.45
C ASN A 139 -9.22 5.09 -36.19
N GLN A 140 -9.75 3.88 -36.45
CA GLN A 140 -9.12 2.80 -37.26
C GLN A 140 -8.22 1.78 -36.52
N GLY A 141 -8.29 1.72 -35.19
CA GLY A 141 -7.50 0.77 -34.39
C GLY A 141 -6.13 1.33 -33.97
N ALA A 142 -5.41 0.56 -33.17
CA ALA A 142 -4.04 0.89 -32.75
C ALA A 142 -3.07 -0.17 -33.29
N GLU A 143 -1.92 0.26 -33.82
CA GLU A 143 -0.86 -0.66 -34.28
C GLU A 143 -0.35 -1.57 -33.15
N LYS A 144 -0.38 -1.08 -31.90
CA LYS A 144 0.02 -1.82 -30.70
C LYS A 144 -1.05 -1.67 -29.59
N PRO A 145 -2.11 -2.49 -29.61
CA PRO A 145 -3.20 -2.40 -28.63
C PRO A 145 -2.78 -2.93 -27.24
N ASP A 146 -1.82 -3.85 -27.19
CA ASP A 146 -1.33 -4.51 -25.97
C ASP A 146 -1.04 -3.54 -24.81
N PRO A 147 -0.14 -2.54 -24.93
CA PRO A 147 0.17 -1.62 -23.82
C PRO A 147 -1.05 -0.80 -23.38
N ILE A 148 -1.98 -0.51 -24.28
CA ILE A 148 -3.23 0.22 -23.96
C ILE A 148 -4.14 -0.66 -23.10
N VAL A 149 -4.36 -1.91 -23.52
CA VAL A 149 -5.22 -2.86 -22.79
C VAL A 149 -4.62 -3.21 -21.43
N TYR A 150 -3.32 -3.50 -21.37
CA TYR A 150 -2.67 -3.85 -20.11
C TYR A 150 -2.58 -2.68 -19.13
N SER A 151 -2.28 -1.46 -19.61
CA SER A 151 -2.27 -0.28 -18.74
C SER A 151 -3.66 -0.03 -18.13
N PHE A 152 -4.73 -0.21 -18.89
CA PHE A 152 -6.09 -0.09 -18.39
C PHE A 152 -6.43 -1.17 -17.36
N TYR A 153 -6.25 -2.44 -17.72
CA TYR A 153 -6.69 -3.57 -16.89
C TYR A 153 -5.92 -3.67 -15.58
N PHE A 154 -4.59 -3.62 -15.64
CA PHE A 154 -3.77 -3.65 -14.43
C PHE A 154 -3.86 -2.32 -13.65
N GLY A 155 -4.14 -1.20 -14.32
CA GLY A 155 -4.48 0.08 -13.67
C GLY A 155 -5.73 -0.03 -12.81
N LEU A 156 -6.82 -0.58 -13.35
CA LEU A 156 -8.05 -0.87 -12.61
C LEU A 156 -7.81 -1.84 -11.44
N LEU A 157 -7.05 -2.91 -11.68
CA LEU A 157 -6.72 -3.87 -10.63
C LEU A 157 -5.92 -3.21 -9.50
N ALA A 158 -4.93 -2.39 -9.83
CA ALA A 158 -4.15 -1.63 -8.85
C ALA A 158 -5.04 -0.67 -8.06
N LEU A 159 -5.91 0.09 -8.74
CA LEU A 159 -6.88 0.99 -8.10
C LEU A 159 -7.79 0.24 -7.13
N PHE A 160 -8.33 -0.91 -7.53
CA PHE A 160 -9.15 -1.74 -6.66
C PHE A 160 -8.40 -2.16 -5.39
N VAL A 161 -7.16 -2.63 -5.53
CA VAL A 161 -6.35 -3.02 -4.37
C VAL A 161 -6.04 -1.83 -3.46
N TYR A 162 -5.66 -0.68 -4.01
CA TYR A 162 -5.40 0.53 -3.23
C TYR A 162 -6.66 1.08 -2.56
N LEU A 163 -7.82 0.96 -3.20
CA LEU A 163 -9.13 1.30 -2.63
C LEU A 163 -9.45 0.42 -1.42
N CYS A 164 -9.25 -0.90 -1.52
CA CYS A 164 -9.43 -1.81 -0.38
C CYS A 164 -8.49 -1.46 0.79
N ILE A 165 -7.23 -1.10 0.50
CA ILE A 165 -6.26 -0.66 1.51
C ILE A 165 -6.72 0.65 2.17
N PHE A 166 -7.26 1.59 1.38
CA PHE A 166 -7.79 2.86 1.87
C PHE A 166 -9.00 2.66 2.80
N PHE A 167 -9.98 1.85 2.41
CA PHE A 167 -11.13 1.53 3.26
C PHE A 167 -10.73 0.89 4.58
N LYS A 168 -9.78 -0.07 4.55
CA LYS A 168 -9.23 -0.68 5.77
C LYS A 168 -8.60 0.36 6.69
N PHE A 169 -7.89 1.33 6.12
CA PHE A 169 -7.28 2.42 6.88
C PHE A 169 -8.34 3.37 7.48
N ALA A 170 -9.31 3.82 6.68
CA ALA A 170 -10.40 4.69 7.12
C ALA A 170 -11.22 4.05 8.25
N HIS A 171 -11.55 2.76 8.12
CA HIS A 171 -12.25 2.00 9.16
C HIS A 171 -11.46 1.96 10.47
N ASN A 172 -10.15 1.67 10.41
CA ASN A 172 -9.30 1.64 11.60
C ASN A 172 -9.23 3.01 12.29
N LEU A 173 -9.10 4.08 11.51
CA LEU A 173 -9.04 5.45 12.04
C LEU A 173 -10.36 5.89 12.68
N CYS A 174 -11.49 5.53 12.08
CA CYS A 174 -12.83 5.75 12.65
C CYS A 174 -12.98 5.02 13.99
N MET A 175 -12.59 3.74 14.04
CA MET A 175 -12.66 2.93 15.26
C MET A 175 -11.73 3.43 16.37
N GLU A 176 -10.55 3.95 16.03
CA GLU A 176 -9.64 4.57 17.01
C GLU A 176 -10.22 5.87 17.59
N ARG A 177 -10.83 6.72 16.76
CA ARG A 177 -11.50 7.95 17.22
C ARG A 177 -12.68 7.63 18.15
N LEU A 178 -13.50 6.65 17.79
CA LEU A 178 -14.60 6.17 18.64
C LEU A 178 -14.11 5.63 19.99
N LYS A 179 -12.98 4.91 20.02
CA LYS A 179 -12.39 4.39 21.26
C LYS A 179 -11.76 5.49 22.13
N LYS A 180 -11.12 6.49 21.52
CA LYS A 180 -10.57 7.66 22.24
C LYS A 180 -11.67 8.52 22.87
N SER A 181 -12.81 8.65 22.19
CA SER A 181 -14.00 9.33 22.75
C SER A 181 -14.52 8.63 24.02
N LYS A 182 -14.39 7.29 24.11
CA LYS A 182 -14.91 6.49 25.23
C LYS A 182 -13.95 6.28 26.41
N ASN A 183 -12.64 6.55 26.29
CA ASN A 183 -11.67 6.31 27.37
C ASN A 183 -10.72 7.50 27.55
N LYS A 184 -11.01 8.35 28.53
CA LYS A 184 -10.06 9.30 29.14
C LYS A 184 -9.58 8.72 30.48
N THR A 185 -8.55 7.87 30.46
CA THR A 185 -7.80 7.56 31.68
C THR A 185 -6.31 7.61 31.36
N PRO A 186 -5.52 8.43 32.06
CA PRO A 186 -4.08 8.49 31.87
C PRO A 186 -3.43 7.21 32.44
N VAL A 187 -2.41 6.70 31.75
CA VAL A 187 -1.61 5.54 32.18
C VAL A 187 -0.14 5.90 31.98
N THR A 188 0.67 5.61 32.99
CA THR A 188 2.11 5.93 33.07
C THR A 188 2.94 5.10 32.07
N PRO A 189 4.01 5.66 31.47
CA PRO A 189 4.89 4.95 30.54
C PRO A 189 5.71 3.86 31.24
N MET A 190 6.19 2.87 30.48
CA MET A 190 7.19 1.91 31.00
C MET A 190 8.52 2.61 31.29
N PRO A 191 9.28 2.16 32.31
CA PRO A 191 10.61 2.70 32.59
C PRO A 191 11.54 2.58 31.37
N GLU A 192 12.41 3.57 31.19
CA GLU A 192 13.53 3.48 30.25
C GLU A 192 14.58 2.49 30.79
N PRO A 193 15.32 1.79 29.90
CA PRO A 193 16.40 0.90 30.31
C PRO A 193 17.55 1.65 31.00
#